data_AF-A0A1G6MCR7-F1
#
_entry.id   AF-A0A1G6MCR7-F1
#
_cell.length_a   1.000
_cell.length_b   1.000
_cell.length_c   1.000
_cell.angle_alpha   90.00
_cell.angle_beta   90.00
_cell.angle_gamma   90.00
#
_symmetry.space_group_name_H-M   'P 1'
#
loop_
_entity.id
_entity.type
_entity.pdbx_description
1 polymer ?
#
loop_
_entity_poly.entity_id
_entity_poly.type
_entity_poly.pdbx_seq_one_letter_code
_entity_poly.pdbx_strand_id
1 'polypeptide(L)'
;MVITNSKNEIIYTNKAFSNITGYSFEEAKGKNPSILKSNYHSKDFYKDMWHKLIHNGHFEGKIYNKRKNGEIYEEIIFIKTIKDENGNISYYFSFFTDLTELKKAQEQASYNIYHDPLTKLINQVGFFEQAQRIIEKNESFAIVYIDLDNFS
;
A
#
# COMPACT_ATOMS: atom_id res chain seq x y z
N MET A 1 2.94 -13.19 -4.30
CA MET A 1 3.50 -13.82 -5.52
C MET A 1 2.37 -14.44 -6.30
N VAL A 2 2.37 -14.22 -7.60
CA VAL A 2 1.39 -14.75 -8.56
C VAL A 2 2.15 -15.21 -9.80
N ILE A 3 1.73 -16.34 -10.37
CA ILE A 3 2.20 -16.80 -11.68
C ILE A 3 0.97 -16.98 -12.57
N THR A 4 1.04 -16.44 -13.77
CA THR A 4 0.01 -16.63 -14.79
C THR A 4 0.56 -17.32 -16.03
N ASN A 5 -0.30 -17.99 -16.77
CA ASN A 5 0.03 -18.49 -18.11
C ASN A 5 0.12 -17.35 -19.13
N SER A 6 0.39 -17.69 -20.39
CA SER A 6 0.47 -16.77 -21.52
C SER A 6 -0.81 -16.00 -21.83
N LYS A 7 -1.99 -16.51 -21.41
CA LYS A 7 -3.29 -15.84 -21.48
C LYS A 7 -3.58 -14.93 -20.28
N ASN A 8 -2.60 -14.76 -19.40
CA ASN A 8 -2.71 -14.00 -18.16
C ASN A 8 -3.74 -14.59 -17.17
N GLU A 9 -3.96 -15.90 -17.20
CA GLU A 9 -4.78 -16.62 -16.23
C GLU A 9 -3.90 -17.13 -15.08
N ILE A 10 -4.32 -16.89 -13.84
CA ILE A 10 -3.58 -17.28 -12.63
C ILE A 10 -3.50 -18.81 -12.55
N ILE A 11 -2.28 -19.33 -12.50
CA ILE A 11 -2.01 -20.76 -12.33
C ILE A 11 -1.42 -21.07 -10.95
N TYR A 12 -0.88 -20.06 -10.26
CA TYR A 12 -0.32 -20.21 -8.92
C TYR A 12 -0.37 -18.89 -8.14
N THR A 13 -0.63 -18.97 -6.84
CA THR A 13 -0.40 -17.88 -5.88
C THR A 13 0.22 -18.42 -4.60
N ASN A 14 0.97 -17.58 -3.87
CA ASN A 14 1.50 -17.95 -2.55
C ASN A 14 0.59 -17.47 -1.41
N LYS A 15 0.90 -17.87 -0.17
CA LYS A 15 0.13 -17.46 1.02
C LYS A 15 0.05 -15.94 1.21
N ALA A 16 1.12 -15.20 0.86
CA ALA A 16 1.13 -13.75 0.96
C ALA A 16 0.08 -13.08 0.05
N PHE A 17 -0.14 -13.61 -1.17
CA PHE A 17 -1.21 -13.14 -2.03
C PHE A 17 -2.58 -13.26 -1.33
N SER A 18 -2.86 -14.41 -0.71
CA SER A 18 -4.15 -14.62 -0.05
C SER A 18 -4.33 -13.71 1.15
N ASN A 19 -3.27 -13.53 1.95
CA ASN A 19 -3.30 -12.64 3.11
C ASN A 19 -3.54 -11.18 2.71
N ILE A 20 -2.93 -10.71 1.63
CA ILE A 20 -3.08 -9.32 1.17
C ILE A 20 -4.44 -9.14 0.48
N THR A 21 -4.79 -10.01 -0.46
CA THR A 21 -5.94 -9.76 -1.34
C THR A 21 -7.27 -10.24 -0.76
N GLY A 22 -7.24 -11.17 0.19
CA GLY A 22 -8.43 -11.86 0.71
C GLY A 22 -8.99 -12.96 -0.20
N TYR A 23 -8.39 -13.19 -1.37
CA TYR A 23 -8.75 -14.30 -2.26
C TYR A 23 -7.92 -15.53 -1.92
N SER A 24 -8.57 -16.69 -1.80
CA SER A 24 -7.83 -17.96 -1.76
C SER A 24 -7.21 -18.27 -3.12
N PHE A 25 -6.24 -19.19 -3.16
CA PHE A 25 -5.72 -19.68 -4.45
C PHE A 25 -6.83 -20.29 -5.31
N GLU A 26 -7.68 -21.13 -4.73
CA GLU A 26 -8.80 -21.77 -5.45
C GLU A 26 -9.78 -20.75 -6.04
N GLU A 27 -10.00 -19.62 -5.35
CA GLU A 27 -10.85 -18.55 -5.87
C GLU A 27 -10.18 -17.73 -6.98
N ALA A 28 -8.85 -17.66 -6.99
CA ALA A 28 -8.07 -16.89 -7.94
C ALA A 28 -7.66 -17.70 -9.18
N LYS A 29 -7.49 -19.01 -9.04
CA LYS A 29 -7.04 -19.93 -10.09
C LYS A 29 -7.93 -19.82 -11.33
N GLY A 30 -7.30 -19.72 -12.50
CA GLY A 30 -7.96 -19.55 -13.79
C GLY A 30 -8.49 -18.14 -14.08
N LYS A 31 -8.50 -17.23 -13.09
CA LYS A 31 -8.94 -15.84 -13.31
C LYS A 31 -7.79 -14.96 -13.77
N ASN A 32 -8.12 -13.85 -14.40
CA ASN A 32 -7.16 -12.80 -14.70
C ASN A 32 -6.86 -11.97 -13.43
N PRO A 33 -5.60 -11.58 -13.16
CA PRO A 33 -5.24 -10.68 -12.05
C PRO A 33 -6.04 -9.37 -11.99
N SER A 34 -6.71 -8.98 -13.09
CA SER A 34 -7.66 -7.86 -13.11
C SER A 34 -8.81 -7.98 -12.10
N ILE A 35 -9.03 -9.13 -11.47
CA ILE A 35 -9.93 -9.23 -10.30
C ILE A 35 -9.56 -8.27 -9.16
N LEU A 36 -8.28 -7.86 -9.09
CA LEU A 36 -7.77 -6.90 -8.11
C LEU A 36 -7.92 -5.44 -8.54
N LYS A 37 -8.39 -5.16 -9.76
CA LYS A 37 -8.43 -3.78 -10.29
C LYS A 37 -9.38 -2.88 -9.48
N SER A 38 -8.89 -1.68 -9.10
CA SER A 38 -9.62 -0.69 -8.28
C SER A 38 -10.27 0.47 -9.06
N ASN A 39 -10.05 0.57 -10.38
CA ASN A 39 -10.39 1.71 -11.24
C ASN A 39 -9.66 3.04 -10.94
N TYR A 40 -8.68 3.04 -10.03
CA TYR A 40 -7.88 4.23 -9.75
C TYR A 40 -7.02 4.68 -10.95
N HIS A 41 -6.49 3.71 -11.70
CA HIS A 41 -5.62 3.94 -12.86
C HIS A 41 -6.40 4.00 -14.17
N SER A 42 -5.97 4.90 -15.06
CA SER A 42 -6.56 5.08 -16.39
C SER A 42 -6.33 3.86 -17.28
N LYS A 43 -7.08 3.75 -18.39
CA LYS A 43 -6.83 2.71 -19.40
C LYS A 43 -5.43 2.85 -20.02
N ASP A 44 -4.96 4.09 -20.22
CA ASP A 44 -3.65 4.36 -20.80
C ASP A 44 -2.50 3.90 -19.90
N PHE A 45 -2.66 4.02 -18.58
CA PHE A 45 -1.70 3.47 -17.62
C PHE A 45 -1.50 1.96 -17.82
N TYR A 46 -2.59 1.19 -17.88
CA TYR A 46 -2.49 -0.26 -18.10
C TYR A 46 -1.97 -0.59 -19.49
N LYS A 47 -2.26 0.25 -20.50
CA LYS A 47 -1.74 0.08 -21.86
C LYS A 47 -0.21 0.24 -21.88
N ASP A 48 0.32 1.25 -21.20
CA ASP A 48 1.77 1.45 -21.03
C ASP A 48 2.43 0.30 -20.25
N MET A 49 1.79 -0.16 -19.16
CA MET A 49 2.26 -1.33 -18.40
C MET A 49 2.39 -2.57 -19.31
N TRP A 50 1.36 -2.88 -20.09
CA TRP A 50 1.39 -4.01 -21.02
C TRP A 50 2.41 -3.83 -22.14
N HIS A 51 2.57 -2.61 -22.65
CA HIS A 51 3.59 -2.28 -23.63
C HIS A 51 5.00 -2.58 -23.07
N LYS A 52 5.30 -2.15 -21.85
CA LYS A 52 6.57 -2.46 -21.16
C LYS A 52 6.78 -3.95 -20.96
N LEU A 53 5.75 -4.70 -20.57
CA LEU A 53 5.85 -6.16 -20.40
C LEU A 53 6.17 -6.88 -21.71
N ILE A 54 5.50 -6.50 -22.80
CA ILE A 54 5.67 -7.16 -24.09
C ILE A 54 7.04 -6.85 -24.70
N HIS A 55 7.47 -5.59 -24.63
CA HIS A 55 8.69 -5.12 -25.31
C HIS A 55 9.94 -5.21 -24.44
N ASN A 56 9.85 -4.89 -23.15
CA ASN A 56 10.99 -4.85 -22.24
C ASN A 56 11.06 -6.09 -21.34
N GLY A 57 10.04 -6.94 -21.36
CA GLY A 57 9.97 -8.18 -20.58
C GLY A 57 9.74 -7.97 -19.09
N HIS A 58 9.52 -6.74 -18.62
CA HIS A 58 9.23 -6.45 -17.22
C HIS A 58 8.48 -5.14 -17.03
N PHE A 59 7.85 -5.01 -15.86
CA PHE A 59 7.23 -3.79 -15.36
C PHE A 59 7.45 -3.70 -13.85
N GLU A 60 7.76 -2.51 -13.38
CA GLU A 60 7.79 -2.16 -11.97
C GLU A 60 7.04 -0.84 -11.77
N GLY A 61 6.25 -0.76 -10.70
CA GLY A 61 5.58 0.48 -10.36
C GLY A 61 4.64 0.35 -9.18
N LYS A 62 3.99 1.48 -8.87
CA LYS A 62 2.94 1.55 -7.86
C LYS A 62 1.58 1.35 -8.50
N ILE A 63 0.76 0.48 -7.93
CA ILE A 63 -0.61 0.23 -8.37
C ILE A 63 -1.56 0.38 -7.18
N TYR A 64 -2.75 0.89 -7.44
CA TYR A 64 -3.85 0.83 -6.48
C TYR A 64 -4.74 -0.33 -6.87
N ASN A 65 -4.83 -1.32 -6.00
CA ASN A 65 -5.67 -2.49 -6.19
C ASN A 65 -6.78 -2.51 -5.14
N LYS A 66 -7.72 -3.44 -5.33
CA LYS A 66 -8.88 -3.65 -4.48
C LYS A 66 -8.84 -5.07 -3.94
N ARG A 67 -8.97 -5.20 -2.63
CA ARG A 67 -9.12 -6.50 -1.96
C ARG A 67 -10.50 -7.08 -2.24
N LYS A 68 -10.70 -8.35 -1.89
CA LYS A 68 -11.99 -9.04 -2.00
C LYS A 68 -13.12 -8.33 -1.23
N ASN A 69 -12.81 -7.73 -0.09
CA ASN A 69 -13.76 -6.97 0.73
C ASN A 69 -14.10 -5.58 0.18
N GLY A 70 -13.47 -5.15 -0.93
CA GLY A 70 -13.68 -3.84 -1.55
C GLY A 70 -12.71 -2.74 -1.10
N GLU A 71 -11.86 -2.98 -0.10
CA GLU A 71 -10.85 -2.03 0.35
C GLU A 71 -9.82 -1.76 -0.74
N ILE A 72 -9.56 -0.49 -1.03
CA ILE A 72 -8.50 -0.07 -1.94
C ILE A 72 -7.19 0.05 -1.17
N TYR A 73 -6.14 -0.55 -1.70
CA TYR A 73 -4.79 -0.51 -1.12
C TYR A 73 -3.76 -0.15 -2.19
N GLU A 74 -2.68 0.48 -1.75
CA GLU A 74 -1.52 0.78 -2.61
C GLU A 74 -0.52 -0.38 -2.48
N GLU A 75 -0.01 -0.82 -3.62
CA GLU A 75 1.06 -1.82 -3.70
C GLU A 75 2.22 -1.32 -4.57
N ILE A 76 3.43 -1.77 -4.25
CA ILE A 76 4.53 -1.82 -5.23
C ILE A 76 4.49 -3.20 -5.85
N ILE A 77 4.47 -3.26 -7.19
CA ILE A 77 4.42 -4.50 -7.95
C ILE A 77 5.62 -4.58 -8.90
N PHE A 78 6.17 -5.78 -9.00
CA PHE A 78 7.11 -6.17 -10.03
C PHE A 78 6.52 -7.33 -10.84
N ILE A 79 6.61 -7.24 -12.15
CA ILE A 79 6.11 -8.23 -13.10
C ILE A 79 7.22 -8.52 -14.11
N LYS A 80 7.48 -9.80 -14.38
CA LYS A 80 8.44 -10.26 -15.38
C LYS A 80 7.79 -11.26 -16.32
N THR A 81 8.07 -11.10 -17.61
CA THR A 81 7.66 -12.03 -18.66
C THR A 81 8.70 -13.14 -18.80
N ILE A 82 8.25 -14.38 -18.82
CA ILE A 82 9.08 -15.57 -19.03
C ILE A 82 8.74 -16.13 -20.40
N LYS A 83 9.76 -16.26 -21.25
CA LYS A 83 9.64 -16.77 -22.63
C LYS A 83 10.17 -18.20 -22.73
N ASP A 84 9.63 -18.97 -23.66
CA ASP A 84 10.15 -20.28 -24.04
C ASP A 84 11.38 -20.17 -24.96
N GLU A 85 11.94 -21.31 -25.36
CA GLU A 85 13.10 -21.40 -26.27
C GLU A 85 12.82 -20.80 -27.66
N ASN A 86 11.55 -20.70 -28.06
CA ASN A 86 11.12 -20.12 -29.32
C ASN A 86 10.86 -18.60 -29.21
N GLY A 87 11.04 -18.01 -28.02
CA GLY A 87 10.78 -16.59 -27.76
C GLY A 87 9.32 -16.25 -27.52
N ASN A 88 8.41 -17.23 -27.44
CA ASN A 88 7.01 -17.02 -27.13
C ASN A 88 6.82 -16.82 -25.62
N ILE A 89 5.85 -16.01 -25.23
CA ILE A 89 5.53 -15.82 -23.82
C ILE A 89 4.91 -17.11 -23.27
N SER A 90 5.53 -17.68 -22.24
CA SER A 90 5.06 -18.88 -21.56
C SER A 90 4.33 -18.52 -20.25
N TYR A 91 4.92 -17.63 -19.46
CA TYR A 91 4.37 -17.20 -18.16
C TYR A 91 4.61 -15.72 -17.88
N TYR A 92 3.81 -15.17 -16.96
CA TYR A 92 4.16 -13.96 -16.24
C TYR A 92 4.36 -14.29 -14.76
N PHE A 93 5.44 -13.79 -14.20
CA PHE A 93 5.77 -13.92 -12.79
C PHE A 93 5.64 -12.56 -12.13
N SER A 94 4.91 -12.46 -11.03
CA SER A 94 4.80 -11.22 -10.29
C SER A 94 4.86 -11.39 -8.78
N PHE A 95 5.36 -10.36 -8.13
CA PHE A 95 5.26 -10.18 -6.69
C PHE A 95 4.93 -8.72 -6.40
N PHE A 96 4.24 -8.52 -5.30
CA PHE A 96 3.84 -7.21 -4.86
C PHE A 96 3.87 -7.15 -3.34
N THR A 97 4.10 -5.95 -2.84
CA THR A 97 4.08 -5.63 -1.41
C THR A 97 3.04 -4.56 -1.17
N ASP A 98 2.14 -4.83 -0.24
CA ASP A 98 1.16 -3.89 0.26
C ASP A 98 1.85 -2.80 1.10
N LEU A 99 1.64 -1.54 0.75
CA LEU A 99 2.20 -0.40 1.47
C LEU A 99 1.30 0.08 2.62
N THR A 100 0.11 -0.48 2.80
CA THR A 100 -0.88 -0.04 3.79
C THR A 100 -0.34 -0.14 5.21
N GLU A 101 0.23 -1.29 5.60
CA GLU A 101 0.76 -1.49 6.95
C GLU A 101 2.00 -0.63 7.21
N LEU A 102 2.85 -0.42 6.19
CA LEU A 102 3.99 0.49 6.31
C LEU A 102 3.53 1.93 6.56
N LYS A 103 2.50 2.39 5.83
CA LYS A 103 1.94 3.73 6.03
C LYS A 103 1.30 3.88 7.41
N LYS A 104 0.49 2.90 7.84
CA LYS A 104 -0.09 2.90 9.19
C LYS A 104 0.99 2.94 10.27
N ALA A 105 2.07 2.17 10.12
CA ALA A 105 3.19 2.19 11.05
C ALA A 105 3.89 3.56 11.06
N GLN A 106 4.10 4.18 9.89
CA GLN A 106 4.66 5.52 9.79
C GLN A 106 3.75 6.59 10.40
N GLU A 107 2.44 6.52 10.15
CA GLU A 107 1.45 7.42 10.74
C GLU A 107 1.38 7.26 12.25
N GLN A 108 1.39 6.02 12.76
CA GLN A 108 1.40 5.75 14.19
C GLN A 108 2.70 6.23 14.85
N ALA A 109 3.85 6.01 14.22
CA ALA A 109 5.12 6.52 14.69
C ALA A 109 5.09 8.05 14.74
N SER A 110 4.58 8.69 13.69
CA SER A 110 4.42 10.15 13.63
C SER A 110 3.46 10.65 14.70
N TYR A 111 2.36 9.96 14.94
CA TYR A 111 1.41 10.28 16.01
C TYR A 111 2.07 10.23 17.39
N ASN A 112 2.88 9.19 17.65
CA ASN A 112 3.58 8.99 18.92
C ASN A 112 4.68 10.04 19.18
N ILE A 113 5.23 10.69 18.14
CA ILE A 113 6.16 11.82 18.32
C ILE A 113 5.48 12.98 19.04
N TYR A 114 4.18 13.21 18.79
CA TYR A 114 3.44 14.36 19.28
C TYR A 114 2.45 14.06 20.40
N HIS A 115 2.29 12.79 20.78
CA HIS A 115 1.32 12.36 21.80
C HIS A 115 1.96 11.48 22.87
N ASP A 116 1.47 11.61 24.09
CA ASP A 116 1.84 10.75 25.21
C ASP A 116 1.18 9.36 25.03
N PRO A 117 1.95 8.26 25.08
CA PRO A 117 1.43 6.93 24.78
C PRO A 117 0.42 6.42 25.81
N LEU A 118 0.45 6.93 27.06
CA LEU A 118 -0.43 6.51 28.15
C LEU A 118 -1.77 7.23 28.09
N THR A 119 -1.74 8.56 28.06
CA THR A 119 -2.93 9.43 28.12
C THR A 119 -3.56 9.70 26.77
N LYS A 120 -2.82 9.47 25.67
CA LYS A 120 -3.17 9.86 24.28
C LYS A 120 -3.32 11.37 24.07
N LEU A 121 -2.98 12.18 25.07
CA LEU A 121 -2.95 13.63 24.94
C LEU A 121 -1.69 14.07 24.20
N ILE A 122 -1.69 15.32 23.73
CA ILE A 122 -0.51 15.95 23.14
C ILE A 122 0.61 15.96 24.18
N ASN A 123 1.79 15.50 23.78
CA ASN A 123 2.97 15.58 24.62
C ASN A 123 3.65 16.95 24.50
N GLN A 124 4.74 17.15 25.23
CA GLN A 124 5.46 18.42 25.22
C GLN A 124 5.93 18.86 23.81
N VAL A 125 6.39 17.92 22.98
CA VAL A 125 6.83 18.21 21.60
C VAL A 125 5.65 18.71 20.76
N GLY A 126 4.53 18.00 20.79
CA GLY A 126 3.32 18.39 20.07
C GLY A 126 2.72 19.71 20.57
N PHE A 127 2.85 20.00 21.87
CA PHE A 127 2.41 21.27 22.45
C PHE A 127 3.21 22.45 21.87
N PHE A 128 4.54 22.35 21.84
CA PHE A 128 5.38 23.42 21.28
C PHE A 128 5.13 23.65 19.80
N GLU A 129 4.98 22.58 19.00
CA GLU A 129 4.61 22.67 17.59
C GLU A 129 3.29 23.42 17.39
N GLN A 130 2.25 23.12 18.18
CA GLN A 130 0.98 23.82 18.08
C GLN A 130 1.07 25.28 18.54
N ALA A 131 1.75 25.54 19.65
CA ALA A 131 1.96 26.90 20.13
C ALA A 131 2.69 27.76 19.08
N GLN A 132 3.73 27.21 18.44
CA GLN A 132 4.45 27.90 17.38
C GLN A 132 3.54 28.21 16.17
N ARG A 133 2.70 27.27 15.72
CA ARG A 133 1.76 27.51 14.62
C ARG A 133 0.72 28.60 14.93
N ILE A 134 0.29 28.73 16.19
CA ILE A 134 -0.62 29.80 16.63
C ILE A 134 0.11 31.15 16.63
N ILE A 135 1.35 31.19 17.13
CA ILE A 135 2.22 32.38 17.10
C ILE A 135 2.44 32.86 15.66
N GLU A 136 2.76 31.95 14.74
CA GLU A 136 2.98 32.27 13.32
C GLU A 136 1.74 32.86 12.64
N LYS A 137 0.54 32.48 13.10
CA LYS A 137 -0.74 33.04 12.64
C LYS A 137 -1.09 34.38 13.27
N ASN A 138 -0.27 34.91 14.18
CA ASN A 138 -0.57 36.10 15.01
C ASN A 138 -1.91 35.98 15.77
N GLU A 139 -2.30 34.76 16.15
CA GLU A 139 -3.48 34.53 16.98
C GLU A 139 -3.10 34.72 18.46
N SER A 140 -3.95 35.42 19.22
CA SER A 140 -3.77 35.56 20.67
C SER A 140 -4.15 34.27 21.38
N PHE A 141 -3.33 33.82 22.34
CA PHE A 141 -3.59 32.61 23.11
C PHE A 141 -3.18 32.77 24.57
N ALA A 142 -3.67 31.87 25.42
CA ALA A 142 -3.29 31.75 26.82
C ALA A 142 -2.79 30.32 27.09
N ILE A 143 -1.77 30.17 27.93
CA ILE A 143 -1.29 28.87 28.41
C ILE A 143 -1.74 28.70 29.85
N VAL A 144 -2.35 27.56 30.15
CA VAL A 144 -2.73 27.15 31.51
C VAL A 144 -1.92 25.91 31.88
N TYR A 145 -1.21 25.98 32.99
CA TYR A 145 -0.51 24.83 33.57
C TYR A 145 -1.28 24.34 34.79
N ILE A 146 -1.61 23.05 34.80
CA ILE A 146 -2.33 22.39 35.89
C ILE A 146 -1.48 21.19 36.29
N ASP A 147 -1.10 21.14 37.56
CA ASP A 147 -0.40 20.00 38.14
C ASP A 147 -1.34 19.21 39.05
N LEU A 148 -1.12 17.91 39.15
CA LEU A 148 -1.92 17.03 40.00
C LEU A 148 -1.10 16.64 41.24
N ASP A 149 -1.48 17.17 42.39
CA ASP A 149 -0.88 16.79 43.67
C ASP A 149 -1.18 15.31 44.00
N ASN A 150 -0.19 14.60 44.55
CA ASN A 150 -0.25 13.19 44.98
C ASN A 150 -0.40 12.14 43.86
N PHE A 151 0.14 12.39 42.66
CA PHE A 151 0.27 11.35 41.63
C PHE A 151 1.53 10.49 41.92
N SER A 152 1.33 9.27 42.42
CA SER A 152 2.39 8.28 42.72
C SER A 152 2.49 7.19 41.65
#